data_AF-A0A2H9PY94-F1
#
_entry.id   AF-A0A2H9PY94-F1
#
_cell.length_a   1.000
_cell.length_b   1.000
_cell.length_c   1.000
_cell.angle_alpha   90.00
_cell.angle_beta   90.00
_cell.angle_gamma   90.00
#
_symmetry.space_group_name_H-M   'P 1'
#
loop_
_entity.id
_entity.type
_entity.pdbx_description
1 polymer ?
#
loop_
_entity_poly.entity_id
_entity_poly.type
_entity_poly.pdbx_seq_one_letter_code
_entity_poly.pdbx_strand_id
1 'polypeptide(L)'
;MVKKSEKGIVADKDEFSEWFTQIMLKADLADYSSVSGMIVYKPSAYAIWEKIKEETDKRFKKLGIQNVYFPLLIPEKSFDKLKKHTEGFKPEVAWVTHTGDTKLSERLAIRPTSETIMYESYSKWIRSWRDLPLKYNQWNNVVRWEFKHPVPFLRTREFLWNEGHTAYSNQKDAEAEADKIIKIYKEVCEKYLALPSLIGRKSEKEKFAGAEYTISMEFFMPNGKVIQGPDFHHDGQHFAKAYGIEFLDKDGKKQYAWQNTFAITTRMLGVLFAVHSDSKGLILPPEVAGNQVVIIPIVFEDSKDKVLKMSREIENKLKKYNPILDDREGYKPGYKFAEWEMKGIPIKIEIGPKDLAKKEVVLSRRDNGRKISVKIKDLDKILSKNLNEIQSSLFEKAKKLLYDNIVEVKDLKGIQKAIDGKKMGFAPLCSNVKCEDGLKAKTGAKVLNIPQNQPLGKKVSKCAICGKKSDYWAYVGKSY
;
A
#
# COMPACT_ATOMS: atom_id res chain seq x y z
N MET A 1 2.05 26.38 -33.73
CA MET A 1 1.57 25.70 -32.51
C MET A 1 1.97 24.23 -32.61
N VAL A 2 2.93 23.78 -31.80
CA VAL A 2 3.40 22.39 -31.81
C VAL A 2 2.35 21.53 -31.12
N LYS A 3 1.74 20.57 -31.83
CA LYS A 3 0.86 19.55 -31.24
C LYS A 3 1.65 18.82 -30.15
N LYS A 4 1.27 19.00 -28.86
CA LYS A 4 1.74 18.16 -27.76
C LYS A 4 1.47 16.69 -28.16
N SER A 5 2.50 15.84 -28.15
CA SER A 5 2.31 14.43 -28.45
C SER A 5 1.40 13.80 -27.39
N GLU A 6 0.30 13.17 -27.80
CA GLU A 6 -0.68 12.50 -26.91
C GLU A 6 -0.08 11.37 -26.05
N LYS A 7 1.14 10.92 -26.35
CA LYS A 7 1.82 9.80 -25.69
C LYS A 7 2.42 10.09 -24.30
N GLY A 8 2.68 11.36 -23.96
CA GLY A 8 3.25 11.75 -22.66
C GLY A 8 2.19 12.01 -21.58
N ILE A 9 2.60 12.23 -20.32
CA ILE A 9 1.68 12.74 -19.28
C ILE A 9 1.41 14.21 -19.58
N VAL A 10 0.15 14.60 -19.75
CA VAL A 10 -0.22 15.99 -20.09
C VAL A 10 -0.80 16.77 -18.92
N ALA A 11 -1.38 16.07 -17.94
CA ALA A 11 -1.95 16.65 -16.74
C ALA A 11 -0.87 16.95 -15.70
N ASP A 12 -1.04 18.04 -14.96
CA ASP A 12 -0.12 18.40 -13.88
C ASP A 12 -0.40 17.54 -12.62
N LYS A 13 0.61 17.34 -11.78
CA LYS A 13 0.47 16.61 -10.52
C LYS A 13 -0.52 17.28 -9.56
N ASP A 14 -0.75 18.59 -9.69
CA ASP A 14 -1.81 19.32 -9.00
C ASP A 14 -3.22 18.89 -9.43
N GLU A 15 -3.40 18.43 -10.67
CA GLU A 15 -4.61 17.78 -11.20
C GLU A 15 -4.60 16.27 -10.89
N PHE A 16 -4.36 15.94 -9.61
CA PHE A 16 -3.94 14.62 -9.16
C PHE A 16 -4.71 13.44 -9.76
N SER A 17 -6.05 13.50 -9.82
CA SER A 17 -6.87 12.38 -10.31
C SER A 17 -6.60 12.06 -11.78
N GLU A 18 -6.46 13.08 -12.63
CA GLU A 18 -6.19 12.93 -14.06
C GLU A 18 -4.72 12.52 -14.28
N TRP A 19 -3.78 13.22 -13.62
CA TRP A 19 -2.36 12.87 -13.66
C TRP A 19 -2.11 11.42 -13.26
N PHE A 20 -2.71 10.99 -12.13
CA PHE A 20 -2.55 9.64 -11.62
C PHE A 20 -3.15 8.60 -12.57
N THR A 21 -4.35 8.86 -13.10
CA THR A 21 -4.99 7.97 -14.08
C THR A 21 -4.14 7.83 -15.35
N GLN A 22 -3.60 8.93 -15.88
CA GLN A 22 -2.72 8.89 -17.04
C GLN A 22 -1.48 8.05 -16.79
N ILE A 23 -0.86 8.15 -15.61
CA ILE A 23 0.29 7.30 -15.27
C ILE A 23 -0.12 5.83 -15.24
N MET A 24 -1.23 5.48 -14.60
CA MET A 24 -1.64 4.07 -14.46
C MET A 24 -1.87 3.41 -15.83
N LEU A 25 -2.45 4.15 -16.77
CA LEU A 25 -2.73 3.64 -18.12
C LEU A 25 -1.51 3.71 -19.04
N LYS A 26 -0.84 4.88 -19.12
CA LYS A 26 0.27 5.11 -20.07
C LYS A 26 1.56 4.38 -19.69
N ALA A 27 1.74 4.07 -18.41
CA ALA A 27 2.83 3.21 -17.95
C ALA A 27 2.47 1.71 -17.95
N ASP A 28 1.29 1.35 -18.49
CA ASP A 28 0.81 -0.03 -18.65
C ASP A 28 0.78 -0.80 -17.31
N LEU A 29 0.27 -0.15 -16.25
CA LEU A 29 0.10 -0.74 -14.91
C LEU A 29 -1.30 -1.34 -14.71
N ALA A 30 -2.31 -0.70 -15.31
CA ALA A 30 -3.69 -1.15 -15.22
C ALA A 30 -4.45 -0.87 -16.51
N ASP A 31 -5.58 -1.56 -16.65
CA ASP A 31 -6.62 -1.22 -17.62
C ASP A 31 -7.98 -1.12 -16.92
N TYR A 32 -8.91 -0.36 -17.50
CA TYR A 32 -10.28 -0.35 -17.00
C TYR A 32 -11.01 -1.60 -17.45
N SER A 33 -11.66 -2.27 -16.50
CA SER A 33 -12.61 -3.33 -16.86
C SER A 33 -13.94 -2.72 -17.34
N SER A 34 -14.79 -3.55 -17.94
CA SER A 34 -16.18 -3.16 -18.25
C SER A 34 -17.04 -2.92 -17.00
N VAL A 35 -16.56 -3.34 -15.82
CA VAL A 35 -17.25 -3.13 -14.54
C VAL A 35 -16.69 -1.89 -13.85
N SER A 36 -17.54 -0.90 -13.61
CA SER A 36 -17.18 0.33 -12.91
C SER A 36 -16.48 0.03 -11.58
N GLY A 37 -15.31 0.63 -11.38
CA GLY A 37 -14.52 0.52 -10.16
C GLY A 37 -13.72 -0.77 -10.02
N MET A 38 -13.69 -1.62 -11.04
CA MET A 38 -12.79 -2.77 -11.16
C MET A 38 -11.76 -2.51 -12.25
N ILE A 39 -10.53 -2.98 -12.01
CA ILE A 39 -9.39 -2.77 -12.90
C ILE A 39 -8.73 -4.11 -13.24
N VAL A 40 -8.12 -4.17 -14.41
CA VAL A 40 -7.20 -5.26 -14.77
C VAL A 40 -5.82 -4.87 -14.28
N TYR A 41 -5.18 -5.73 -13.48
CA TYR A 41 -3.79 -5.57 -13.08
C TYR A 41 -2.89 -6.05 -14.22
N LYS A 42 -2.10 -5.14 -14.81
CA LYS A 42 -1.13 -5.52 -15.84
C LYS A 42 0.11 -6.16 -15.19
N PRO A 43 0.93 -6.91 -15.97
CA PRO A 43 2.07 -7.66 -15.42
C PRO A 43 3.03 -6.82 -14.57
N SER A 44 3.31 -5.58 -14.98
CA SER A 44 4.20 -4.65 -14.27
C SER A 44 3.72 -4.30 -12.86
N ALA A 45 2.42 -4.01 -12.69
CA ALA A 45 1.83 -3.74 -11.39
C ALA A 45 1.67 -5.01 -10.56
N TYR A 46 1.26 -6.11 -11.19
CA TYR A 46 1.07 -7.38 -10.51
C TYR A 46 2.39 -7.96 -9.97
N ALA A 47 3.50 -7.83 -10.71
CA ALA A 47 4.82 -8.24 -10.24
C ALA A 47 5.26 -7.51 -8.96
N ILE A 48 4.92 -6.22 -8.82
CA ILE A 48 5.16 -5.45 -7.58
C ILE A 48 4.30 -6.02 -6.44
N TRP A 49 3.04 -6.36 -6.71
CA TRP A 49 2.17 -7.01 -5.72
C TRP A 49 2.71 -8.38 -5.30
N GLU A 50 3.19 -9.19 -6.23
CA GLU A 50 3.84 -10.47 -5.94
C GLU A 50 5.05 -10.29 -5.02
N LYS A 51 5.86 -9.24 -5.24
CA LYS A 51 6.98 -8.92 -4.36
C LYS A 51 6.55 -8.49 -2.95
N ILE A 52 5.52 -7.64 -2.84
CA ILE A 52 4.92 -7.27 -1.54
C ILE A 52 4.43 -8.51 -0.81
N LYS A 53 3.70 -9.39 -1.52
CA LYS A 53 3.19 -10.64 -0.99
C LYS A 53 4.33 -11.54 -0.52
N GLU A 54 5.32 -11.81 -1.36
CA GLU A 54 6.46 -12.67 -1.04
C GLU A 54 7.18 -12.21 0.24
N GLU A 55 7.49 -10.91 0.33
CA GLU A 55 8.27 -10.37 1.44
C GLU A 55 7.47 -10.28 2.73
N THR A 56 6.16 -10.02 2.64
CA THR A 56 5.25 -10.05 3.79
C THR A 56 5.07 -11.49 4.27
N ASP A 57 4.76 -12.41 3.37
CA ASP A 57 4.48 -13.83 3.65
C ASP A 57 5.69 -14.54 4.27
N LYS A 58 6.89 -14.28 3.74
CA LYS A 58 8.16 -14.76 4.31
C LYS A 58 8.35 -14.34 5.76
N ARG A 59 7.91 -13.13 6.12
CA ARG A 59 8.02 -12.61 7.49
C ARG A 59 6.92 -13.15 8.39
N PHE A 60 5.70 -13.30 7.89
CA PHE A 60 4.61 -13.98 8.59
C PHE A 60 4.97 -15.42 8.97
N LYS A 61 5.55 -16.19 8.04
CA LYS A 61 6.01 -17.56 8.30
C LYS A 61 7.05 -17.64 9.42
N LYS A 62 7.95 -16.65 9.53
CA LYS A 62 8.91 -16.56 10.66
C LYS A 62 8.25 -16.35 12.02
N LEU A 63 7.03 -15.80 12.06
CA LEU A 63 6.23 -15.65 13.28
C LEU A 63 5.31 -16.85 13.56
N GLY A 64 5.40 -17.90 12.73
CA GLY A 64 4.53 -19.07 12.81
C GLY A 64 3.12 -18.84 12.26
N ILE A 65 2.89 -17.74 11.52
CA ILE A 65 1.61 -17.50 10.85
C ILE A 65 1.55 -18.40 9.61
N GLN A 66 0.47 -19.18 9.50
CA GLN A 66 0.29 -20.17 8.44
C GLN A 66 -0.77 -19.67 7.44
N ASN A 67 -0.54 -19.94 6.15
CA ASN A 67 -1.52 -19.59 5.15
C ASN A 67 -2.67 -20.59 5.11
N VAL A 68 -3.89 -20.07 5.01
CA VAL A 68 -5.13 -20.81 4.82
C VAL A 68 -5.93 -20.15 3.68
N TYR A 69 -7.00 -20.79 3.25
CA TYR A 69 -7.93 -20.19 2.29
C TYR A 69 -9.36 -20.52 2.67
N PHE A 70 -10.14 -19.50 2.99
CA PHE A 70 -11.59 -19.63 3.20
C PHE A 70 -12.36 -19.28 1.91
N PRO A 71 -13.53 -19.90 1.71
CA PRO A 71 -14.38 -19.63 0.54
C PRO A 71 -14.77 -18.16 0.39
N LEU A 72 -15.06 -17.76 -0.86
CA LEU A 72 -15.46 -16.40 -1.23
C LEU A 72 -16.86 -16.02 -0.70
N LEU A 73 -17.78 -16.98 -0.68
CA LEU A 73 -19.20 -16.76 -0.45
C LEU A 73 -19.57 -16.98 1.01
N ILE A 74 -20.35 -16.06 1.56
CA ILE A 74 -20.80 -16.08 2.95
C ILE A 74 -22.34 -16.15 2.98
N PRO A 75 -22.94 -17.15 3.62
CA PRO A 75 -24.40 -17.23 3.78
C PRO A 75 -24.96 -15.99 4.51
N GLU A 76 -26.10 -15.47 4.06
CA GLU A 76 -26.77 -14.31 4.67
C GLU A 76 -26.99 -14.50 6.18
N LYS A 77 -27.39 -15.69 6.62
CA LYS A 77 -27.60 -16.01 8.05
C LYS A 77 -26.35 -15.88 8.91
N SER A 78 -25.15 -16.02 8.34
CA SER A 78 -23.90 -15.88 9.09
C SER A 78 -23.66 -14.42 9.55
N PHE A 79 -24.29 -13.43 8.89
CA PHE A 79 -24.22 -12.03 9.31
C PHE A 79 -25.11 -11.70 10.50
N ASP A 80 -26.12 -12.51 10.84
CA ASP A 80 -27.02 -12.24 11.98
C ASP A 80 -26.28 -12.26 13.33
N LYS A 81 -25.18 -13.02 13.42
CA LYS A 81 -24.28 -13.05 14.59
C LYS A 81 -23.52 -11.74 14.79
N LEU A 82 -23.45 -10.90 13.74
CA LEU A 82 -22.77 -9.61 13.71
C LEU A 82 -23.74 -8.43 13.73
N LYS A 83 -24.98 -8.56 14.24
CA LYS A 83 -25.96 -7.46 14.25
C LYS A 83 -25.43 -6.13 14.83
N LYS A 84 -24.40 -6.14 15.69
CA LYS A 84 -23.69 -4.93 16.19
C LYS A 84 -22.51 -4.43 15.32
N HIS A 85 -21.99 -5.21 14.38
CA HIS A 85 -20.88 -4.84 13.47
C HIS A 85 -21.31 -4.62 12.03
N THR A 86 -22.42 -5.23 11.61
CA THR A 86 -22.90 -5.22 10.23
C THR A 86 -23.49 -3.87 9.80
N GLU A 87 -23.82 -2.96 10.71
CA GLU A 87 -24.32 -1.63 10.32
C GLU A 87 -23.32 -0.87 9.44
N GLY A 88 -22.01 -1.06 9.65
CA GLY A 88 -20.97 -0.45 8.81
C GLY A 88 -20.75 -1.16 7.47
N PHE A 89 -21.00 -2.46 7.38
CA PHE A 89 -20.71 -3.27 6.19
C PHE A 89 -21.91 -3.45 5.24
N LYS A 90 -23.14 -3.42 5.78
CA LYS A 90 -24.38 -3.65 5.03
C LYS A 90 -24.52 -2.86 3.71
N PRO A 91 -24.16 -1.57 3.61
CA PRO A 91 -24.34 -0.83 2.35
C PRO A 91 -23.37 -1.25 1.23
N GLU A 92 -22.28 -1.96 1.53
CA GLU A 92 -21.20 -2.26 0.56
C GLU A 92 -21.15 -3.74 0.12
N VAL A 93 -22.07 -4.59 0.58
CA VAL A 93 -22.06 -6.04 0.27
C VAL A 93 -22.68 -6.32 -1.10
N ALA A 94 -21.92 -7.00 -1.97
CA ALA A 94 -22.44 -7.59 -3.20
C ALA A 94 -23.04 -8.98 -2.91
N TRP A 95 -24.19 -9.28 -3.53
CA TRP A 95 -24.96 -10.49 -3.26
C TRP A 95 -25.15 -11.35 -4.51
N VAL A 96 -24.87 -12.64 -4.38
CA VAL A 96 -25.28 -13.68 -5.31
C VAL A 96 -26.67 -14.17 -4.89
N THR A 97 -27.62 -14.09 -5.82
CA THR A 97 -29.02 -14.46 -5.58
C THR A 97 -29.53 -15.52 -6.55
N HIS A 98 -28.79 -15.81 -7.62
CA HIS A 98 -29.14 -16.76 -8.66
C HIS A 98 -27.90 -17.60 -9.06
N THR A 99 -28.14 -18.83 -9.49
CA THR A 99 -27.15 -19.70 -10.16
C THR A 99 -27.74 -20.11 -11.51
N GLY A 100 -27.13 -19.63 -12.60
CA GLY A 100 -27.82 -19.60 -13.89
C GLY A 100 -29.14 -18.84 -13.74
N ASP A 101 -30.25 -19.46 -14.16
CA ASP A 101 -31.60 -18.89 -14.05
C ASP A 101 -32.34 -19.30 -12.76
N THR A 102 -31.73 -20.10 -11.89
CA THR A 102 -32.36 -20.59 -10.66
C THR A 102 -32.09 -19.64 -9.49
N LYS A 103 -33.15 -19.13 -8.86
CA LYS A 103 -33.04 -18.33 -7.63
C LYS A 103 -32.59 -19.21 -6.45
N LEU A 104 -31.60 -18.74 -5.70
CA LEU A 104 -31.11 -19.43 -4.51
C LEU A 104 -32.11 -19.33 -3.35
N SER A 105 -32.18 -20.37 -2.53
CA SER A 105 -32.99 -20.39 -1.31
C SER A 105 -32.49 -19.44 -0.23
N GLU A 106 -31.19 -19.13 -0.25
CA GLU A 106 -30.52 -18.18 0.64
C GLU A 106 -29.57 -17.31 -0.19
N ARG A 107 -29.51 -16.01 0.09
CA ARG A 107 -28.57 -15.10 -0.60
C ARG A 107 -27.16 -15.36 -0.08
N LEU A 108 -26.17 -15.28 -0.97
CA LEU A 108 -24.77 -15.45 -0.61
C LEU A 108 -24.03 -14.13 -0.82
N ALA A 109 -23.44 -13.57 0.22
CA ALA A 109 -22.59 -12.39 0.10
C ALA A 109 -21.25 -12.77 -0.50
N ILE A 110 -20.74 -11.95 -1.41
CA ILE A 110 -19.32 -11.95 -1.75
C ILE A 110 -18.59 -11.28 -0.59
N ARG A 111 -17.57 -11.93 -0.01
CA ARG A 111 -16.89 -11.43 1.19
C ARG A 111 -16.42 -9.97 1.04
N PRO A 112 -16.85 -9.05 1.92
CA PRO A 112 -16.18 -7.76 2.12
C PRO A 112 -14.98 -7.88 3.07
N THR A 113 -14.97 -8.96 3.86
CA THR A 113 -14.00 -9.40 4.86
C THR A 113 -14.40 -10.81 5.35
N SER A 114 -13.52 -11.59 5.99
CA SER A 114 -13.74 -13.02 6.25
C SER A 114 -14.02 -13.42 7.70
N GLU A 115 -14.19 -12.48 8.63
CA GLU A 115 -14.48 -12.78 10.06
C GLU A 115 -15.66 -13.73 10.21
N THR A 116 -16.75 -13.51 9.49
CA THR A 116 -17.96 -14.37 9.53
C THR A 116 -17.67 -15.82 9.19
N ILE A 117 -16.91 -16.07 8.13
CA ILE A 117 -16.66 -17.42 7.64
C ILE A 117 -15.53 -18.11 8.42
N MET A 118 -14.54 -17.35 8.86
CA MET A 118 -13.41 -17.87 9.63
C MET A 118 -13.83 -18.21 11.06
N TYR A 119 -14.58 -17.34 11.72
CA TYR A 119 -14.87 -17.48 13.16
C TYR A 119 -15.88 -18.60 13.47
N GLU A 120 -16.75 -18.95 12.52
CA GLU A 120 -17.54 -20.19 12.60
C GLU A 120 -16.70 -21.47 12.56
N SER A 121 -15.53 -21.41 11.93
CA SER A 121 -14.59 -22.54 11.91
C SER A 121 -13.68 -22.52 13.13
N TYR A 122 -13.24 -21.33 13.57
CA TYR A 122 -12.41 -21.18 14.77
C TYR A 122 -13.17 -21.67 16.01
N SER A 123 -14.47 -21.40 16.13
CA SER A 123 -15.32 -21.94 17.19
C SER A 123 -15.53 -23.46 17.12
N LYS A 124 -15.08 -24.13 16.05
CA LYS A 124 -15.04 -25.59 15.93
C LYS A 124 -13.66 -26.17 16.27
N TRP A 125 -12.61 -25.47 15.86
CA TRP A 125 -11.22 -25.93 15.99
C TRP A 125 -10.63 -25.66 17.37
N ILE A 126 -10.96 -24.53 17.99
CA ILE A 126 -10.43 -24.15 19.29
C ILE A 126 -11.28 -24.81 20.38
N ARG A 127 -10.65 -25.65 21.21
CA ARG A 127 -11.32 -26.41 22.30
C ARG A 127 -10.54 -26.33 23.61
N SER A 128 -9.22 -26.29 23.53
CA SER A 128 -8.31 -26.25 24.68
C SER A 128 -7.25 -25.17 24.48
N TRP A 129 -6.62 -24.74 25.56
CA TRP A 129 -5.43 -23.88 25.52
C TRP A 129 -4.30 -24.45 24.65
N ARG A 130 -4.31 -25.76 24.38
CA ARG A 130 -3.36 -26.45 23.50
C ARG A 130 -3.54 -26.12 22.02
N ASP A 131 -4.72 -25.66 21.62
CA ASP A 131 -5.02 -25.27 20.24
C ASP A 131 -4.60 -23.81 19.96
N LEU A 132 -4.07 -23.12 20.98
CA LEU A 132 -3.69 -21.71 20.95
C LEU A 132 -2.18 -21.54 21.18
N PRO A 133 -1.52 -20.57 20.52
CA PRO A 133 -2.12 -19.59 19.61
C PRO A 133 -2.39 -20.19 18.22
N LEU A 134 -3.56 -19.87 17.68
CA LEU A 134 -3.90 -20.16 16.29
C LEU A 134 -3.59 -18.92 15.47
N LYS A 135 -2.74 -19.05 14.44
CA LYS A 135 -2.25 -17.91 13.67
C LYS A 135 -2.38 -18.15 12.17
N TYR A 136 -3.44 -17.62 11.57
CA TYR A 136 -3.68 -17.79 10.15
C TYR A 136 -3.66 -16.49 9.37
N ASN A 137 -3.32 -16.62 8.10
CA ASN A 137 -3.35 -15.58 7.10
C ASN A 137 -3.97 -16.13 5.82
N GLN A 138 -4.70 -15.32 5.06
CA GLN A 138 -5.07 -15.67 3.70
C GLN A 138 -4.74 -14.53 2.74
N TRP A 139 -4.30 -14.89 1.53
CA TRP A 139 -4.09 -13.96 0.43
C TRP A 139 -5.23 -14.15 -0.57
N ASN A 140 -6.02 -13.11 -0.78
CA ASN A 140 -7.27 -13.21 -1.54
C ASN A 140 -7.73 -11.86 -2.10
N ASN A 141 -8.83 -11.89 -2.84
CA ASN A 141 -9.64 -10.74 -3.18
C ASN A 141 -10.82 -10.57 -2.21
N VAL A 142 -11.30 -9.34 -2.12
CA VAL A 142 -12.58 -8.96 -1.50
C VAL A 142 -13.34 -7.99 -2.39
N VAL A 143 -14.66 -7.96 -2.21
CA VAL A 143 -15.53 -7.01 -2.91
C VAL A 143 -16.21 -6.08 -1.91
N ARG A 144 -16.03 -4.77 -2.11
CA ARG A 144 -16.71 -3.69 -1.37
C ARG A 144 -17.31 -2.72 -2.36
N TRP A 145 -18.64 -2.68 -2.44
CA TRP A 145 -19.37 -1.87 -3.42
C TRP A 145 -19.47 -0.40 -2.99
N GLU A 146 -18.32 0.24 -2.78
CA GLU A 146 -18.26 1.64 -2.34
C GLU A 146 -18.85 2.58 -3.41
N PHE A 147 -19.71 3.51 -2.98
CA PHE A 147 -20.43 4.45 -3.86
C PHE A 147 -19.61 5.69 -4.22
N LYS A 148 -18.46 5.91 -3.57
CA LYS A 148 -17.55 7.00 -3.94
C LYS A 148 -16.87 6.70 -5.26
N HIS A 149 -16.42 7.76 -5.93
CA HIS A 149 -15.68 7.65 -7.20
C HIS A 149 -14.46 6.72 -7.03
N PRO A 150 -14.36 5.62 -7.80
CA PRO A 150 -13.23 4.72 -7.73
C PRO A 150 -11.99 5.36 -8.36
N VAL A 151 -10.82 5.04 -7.82
CA VAL A 151 -9.53 5.47 -8.39
C VAL A 151 -8.63 4.24 -8.41
N PRO A 152 -8.03 3.88 -9.57
CA PRO A 152 -7.23 2.66 -9.71
C PRO A 152 -6.24 2.49 -8.55
N PHE A 153 -6.17 1.28 -7.99
CA PHE A 153 -5.37 0.91 -6.80
C PHE A 153 -5.78 1.59 -5.48
N LEU A 154 -6.04 2.90 -5.46
CA LEU A 154 -6.32 3.65 -4.22
C LEU A 154 -7.70 3.31 -3.61
N ARG A 155 -8.71 3.19 -4.47
CA ARG A 155 -10.09 2.82 -4.12
C ARG A 155 -10.72 2.05 -5.29
N THR A 156 -10.73 0.73 -5.22
CA THR A 156 -11.39 -0.16 -6.18
C THR A 156 -12.45 -0.99 -5.47
N ARG A 157 -13.47 -1.43 -6.23
CA ARG A 157 -14.56 -2.27 -5.68
C ARG A 157 -14.10 -3.70 -5.45
N GLU A 158 -13.16 -4.17 -6.25
CA GLU A 158 -12.41 -5.39 -6.01
C GLU A 158 -10.94 -5.04 -5.80
N PHE A 159 -10.34 -5.60 -4.76
CA PHE A 159 -8.91 -5.44 -4.49
C PHE A 159 -8.32 -6.71 -3.89
N LEU A 160 -7.02 -6.86 -4.07
CA LEU A 160 -6.24 -7.94 -3.47
C LEU A 160 -5.65 -7.48 -2.16
N TRP A 161 -5.60 -8.41 -1.20
CA TRP A 161 -5.02 -8.15 0.11
C TRP A 161 -4.49 -9.43 0.74
N ASN A 162 -3.86 -9.28 1.90
CA ASN A 162 -3.94 -10.31 2.91
C ASN A 162 -4.97 -9.91 3.97
N GLU A 163 -5.52 -10.91 4.65
CA GLU A 163 -6.16 -10.74 5.95
C GLU A 163 -5.62 -11.80 6.91
N GLY A 164 -4.94 -11.33 7.95
CA GLY A 164 -4.45 -12.15 9.05
C GLY A 164 -5.48 -12.20 10.17
N HIS A 165 -5.71 -13.38 10.73
CA HIS A 165 -6.61 -13.62 11.85
C HIS A 165 -5.96 -14.55 12.85
N THR A 166 -5.70 -14.04 14.05
CA THR A 166 -5.03 -14.79 15.10
C THR A 166 -5.91 -14.90 16.35
N ALA A 167 -5.72 -15.97 17.12
CA ALA A 167 -6.42 -16.22 18.35
C ALA A 167 -5.42 -16.69 19.43
N TYR A 168 -5.56 -16.14 20.63
CA TYR A 168 -4.66 -16.34 21.76
C TYR A 168 -5.45 -16.70 23.02
N SER A 169 -4.79 -17.41 23.94
CA SER A 169 -5.39 -17.78 25.23
C SER A 169 -5.41 -16.65 26.26
N ASN A 170 -4.61 -15.59 26.06
CA ASN A 170 -4.54 -14.46 26.97
C ASN A 170 -4.28 -13.14 26.23
N GLN A 171 -4.71 -12.04 26.85
CA GLN A 171 -4.62 -10.69 26.30
C GLN A 171 -3.18 -10.25 26.04
N LYS A 172 -2.28 -10.51 26.99
CA LYS A 172 -0.89 -10.03 26.92
C LYS A 172 -0.18 -10.54 25.67
N ASP A 173 -0.36 -11.82 25.33
CA ASP A 173 0.23 -12.41 24.14
C ASP A 173 -0.42 -11.89 22.85
N ALA A 174 -1.73 -11.65 22.87
CA ALA A 174 -2.44 -11.03 21.74
C ALA A 174 -1.96 -9.60 21.48
N GLU A 175 -1.82 -8.78 22.53
CA GLU A 175 -1.33 -7.40 22.41
C GLU A 175 0.14 -7.35 21.97
N ALA A 176 0.98 -8.30 22.42
CA ALA A 176 2.38 -8.38 22.02
C ALA A 176 2.59 -8.73 20.53
N GLU A 177 1.55 -9.15 19.81
CA GLU A 177 1.60 -9.36 18.35
C GLU A 177 1.60 -8.04 17.58
N ALA A 178 0.98 -6.99 18.11
CA ALA A 178 0.79 -5.71 17.43
C ALA A 178 2.11 -5.15 16.87
N ASP A 179 3.13 -5.02 17.73
CA ASP A 179 4.44 -4.47 17.35
C ASP A 179 5.15 -5.35 16.32
N LYS A 180 4.94 -6.67 16.35
CA LYS A 180 5.56 -7.61 15.41
C LYS A 180 4.96 -7.44 14.01
N ILE A 181 3.64 -7.37 13.90
CA ILE A 181 2.94 -7.20 12.63
C ILE A 181 3.22 -5.82 12.03
N ILE A 182 3.10 -4.76 12.83
CA ILE A 182 3.38 -3.40 12.40
C ILE A 182 4.84 -3.25 11.94
N LYS A 183 5.79 -3.90 12.62
CA LYS A 183 7.18 -3.93 12.17
C LYS A 183 7.35 -4.61 10.81
N ILE A 184 6.64 -5.71 10.55
CA ILE A 184 6.67 -6.39 9.24
C ILE A 184 6.20 -5.45 8.14
N TYR A 185 5.03 -4.84 8.31
CA TYR A 185 4.50 -3.91 7.33
C TYR A 185 5.37 -2.67 7.14
N LYS A 186 5.92 -2.11 8.23
CA LYS A 186 6.89 -1.02 8.18
C LYS A 186 8.12 -1.41 7.36
N GLU A 187 8.70 -2.57 7.60
CA GLU A 187 9.87 -3.02 6.85
C GLU A 187 9.56 -3.22 5.36
N VAL A 188 8.39 -3.77 5.02
CA VAL A 188 7.98 -3.93 3.61
C VAL A 188 7.81 -2.56 2.94
N CYS A 189 7.05 -1.66 3.56
CA CYS A 189 6.80 -0.33 3.02
C CYS A 189 8.08 0.52 2.90
N GLU A 190 8.93 0.53 3.92
CA GLU A 190 10.13 1.38 3.90
C GLU A 190 11.25 0.77 3.05
N LYS A 191 11.56 -0.52 3.21
CA LYS A 191 12.73 -1.12 2.55
C LYS A 191 12.46 -1.41 1.08
N TYR A 192 11.26 -1.84 0.72
CA TYR A 192 10.94 -2.24 -0.65
C TYR A 192 10.25 -1.12 -1.41
N LEU A 193 9.22 -0.51 -0.82
CA LEU A 193 8.45 0.56 -1.49
C LEU A 193 9.08 1.95 -1.34
N ALA A 194 10.11 2.10 -0.50
CA ALA A 194 10.70 3.41 -0.18
C ALA A 194 9.65 4.41 0.34
N LEU A 195 8.67 3.93 1.12
CA LEU A 195 7.56 4.72 1.66
C LEU A 195 7.63 4.81 3.19
N PRO A 196 7.92 5.99 3.75
CA PRO A 196 7.78 6.25 5.18
C PRO A 196 6.30 6.47 5.54
N SER A 197 5.96 6.19 6.80
CA SER A 197 4.60 6.33 7.33
C SER A 197 4.56 6.89 8.74
N LEU A 198 3.41 7.42 9.14
CA LEU A 198 3.11 7.77 10.52
C LEU A 198 2.35 6.61 11.17
N ILE A 199 2.99 5.98 12.15
CA ILE A 199 2.43 4.84 12.88
C ILE A 199 1.77 5.33 14.16
N GLY A 200 0.52 4.94 14.39
CA GLY A 200 -0.22 5.39 15.56
C GLY A 200 -1.55 4.68 15.75
N ARG A 201 -2.17 4.89 16.91
CA ARG A 201 -3.50 4.38 17.23
C ARG A 201 -4.59 5.23 16.60
N LYS A 202 -5.63 4.62 16.05
CA LYS A 202 -6.85 5.33 15.67
C LYS A 202 -7.55 5.90 16.90
N SER A 203 -8.27 7.00 16.71
CA SER A 203 -9.22 7.47 17.72
C SER A 203 -10.37 6.48 17.88
N GLU A 204 -11.14 6.62 18.96
CA GLU A 204 -12.34 5.81 19.18
C GLU A 204 -13.35 5.88 18.02
N LYS A 205 -13.41 7.03 17.33
CA LYS A 205 -14.31 7.22 16.18
C LYS A 205 -13.81 6.54 14.90
N GLU A 206 -12.49 6.45 14.72
CA GLU A 206 -11.86 6.00 13.46
C GLU A 206 -11.26 4.58 13.56
N LYS A 207 -11.36 3.91 14.71
CA LYS A 207 -10.93 2.51 14.85
C LYS A 207 -11.88 1.55 14.11
N PHE A 208 -11.39 0.35 13.83
CA PHE A 208 -12.21 -0.69 13.23
C PHE A 208 -13.41 -1.04 14.11
N ALA A 209 -14.57 -1.20 13.47
CA ALA A 209 -15.81 -1.55 14.16
C ALA A 209 -15.70 -2.97 14.73
N GLY A 210 -15.57 -3.06 16.06
CA GLY A 210 -15.36 -4.33 16.77
C GLY A 210 -13.99 -4.49 17.40
N ALA A 211 -13.04 -3.62 17.03
CA ALA A 211 -11.74 -3.59 17.67
C ALA A 211 -11.77 -2.83 19.00
N GLU A 212 -11.01 -3.31 19.99
CA GLU A 212 -10.68 -2.54 21.18
C GLU A 212 -9.79 -1.35 20.83
N TYR A 213 -8.77 -1.59 20.00
CA TYR A 213 -7.98 -0.52 19.37
C TYR A 213 -7.49 -0.92 17.99
N THR A 214 -7.15 0.08 17.18
CA THR A 214 -6.54 -0.10 15.85
C THR A 214 -5.25 0.69 15.78
N ILE A 215 -4.18 0.07 15.26
CA ILE A 215 -2.95 0.75 14.86
C ILE A 215 -2.96 0.86 13.34
N SER A 216 -2.69 2.05 12.80
CA SER A 216 -2.60 2.29 11.37
C SER A 216 -1.26 2.89 10.97
N MET A 217 -0.86 2.61 9.73
CA MET A 217 0.22 3.28 9.03
C MET A 217 -0.35 4.30 8.05
N GLU A 218 -0.11 5.58 8.30
CA GLU A 218 -0.63 6.68 7.48
C GLU A 218 0.45 7.22 6.52
N PHE A 219 0.09 7.37 5.24
CA PHE A 219 0.98 7.86 4.18
C PHE A 219 0.49 9.20 3.64
N PHE A 220 1.41 10.12 3.41
CA PHE A 220 1.08 11.44 2.85
C PHE A 220 1.20 11.44 1.33
N MET A 221 0.13 11.85 0.67
CA MET A 221 0.03 11.88 -0.79
C MET A 221 0.37 13.28 -1.32
N PRO A 222 0.92 13.41 -2.55
CA PRO A 222 1.32 14.71 -3.10
C PRO A 222 0.19 15.73 -3.26
N ASN A 223 -1.07 15.28 -3.26
CA ASN A 223 -2.24 16.16 -3.32
C ASN A 223 -2.63 16.76 -1.96
N GLY A 224 -1.84 16.54 -0.92
CA GLY A 224 -2.10 17.03 0.44
C GLY A 224 -3.05 16.17 1.27
N LYS A 225 -3.51 15.03 0.72
CA LYS A 225 -4.34 14.07 1.45
C LYS A 225 -3.49 12.98 2.10
N VAL A 226 -4.02 12.40 3.17
CA VAL A 226 -3.43 11.25 3.85
C VAL A 226 -4.23 10.00 3.54
N ILE A 227 -3.53 8.89 3.34
CA ILE A 227 -4.14 7.60 3.05
C ILE A 227 -3.63 6.54 4.01
N GLN A 228 -4.57 5.79 4.60
CA GLN A 228 -4.26 4.64 5.43
C GLN A 228 -3.80 3.48 4.53
N GLY A 229 -2.60 2.98 4.83
CA GLY A 229 -2.04 1.75 4.28
C GLY A 229 -2.30 0.58 5.21
N PRO A 230 -1.27 -0.20 5.61
CA PRO A 230 -1.46 -1.36 6.48
C PRO A 230 -1.96 -0.99 7.88
N ASP A 231 -2.67 -1.92 8.49
CA ASP A 231 -3.24 -1.79 9.83
C ASP A 231 -3.19 -3.09 10.63
N PHE A 232 -3.39 -2.93 11.93
CA PHE A 232 -3.55 -3.99 12.90
C PHE A 232 -4.68 -3.62 13.85
N HIS A 233 -5.55 -4.57 14.14
CA HIS A 233 -6.68 -4.44 15.06
C HIS A 233 -6.48 -5.42 16.20
N HIS A 234 -6.52 -4.92 17.42
CA HIS A 234 -6.73 -5.77 18.59
C HIS A 234 -8.22 -5.89 18.81
N ASP A 235 -8.78 -7.05 18.47
CA ASP A 235 -10.22 -7.28 18.49
C ASP A 235 -10.76 -7.65 19.87
N GLY A 236 -9.86 -7.87 20.82
CA GLY A 236 -10.19 -8.31 22.16
C GLY A 236 -10.92 -9.64 22.12
N GLN A 237 -12.03 -9.72 22.86
CA GLN A 237 -12.90 -10.90 22.88
C GLN A 237 -14.25 -10.66 22.20
N HIS A 238 -14.42 -9.56 21.45
CA HIS A 238 -15.74 -9.21 20.90
C HIS A 238 -16.27 -10.29 19.97
N PHE A 239 -15.47 -10.66 18.96
CA PHE A 239 -15.84 -11.70 18.01
C PHE A 239 -15.89 -13.09 18.65
N ALA A 240 -14.98 -13.39 19.58
CA ALA A 240 -14.97 -14.67 20.28
C ALA A 240 -16.29 -14.90 21.04
N LYS A 241 -16.83 -13.87 21.69
CA LYS A 241 -18.14 -13.91 22.35
C LYS A 241 -19.29 -14.06 21.34
N ALA A 242 -19.22 -13.35 20.21
CA ALA A 242 -20.27 -13.41 19.18
C ALA A 242 -20.34 -14.77 18.46
N TYR A 243 -19.20 -15.44 18.27
CA TYR A 243 -19.10 -16.71 17.53
C TYR A 243 -18.90 -17.94 18.41
N GLY A 244 -18.82 -17.78 19.74
CA GLY A 244 -18.60 -18.87 20.68
C GLY A 244 -17.21 -19.50 20.55
N ILE A 245 -16.18 -18.69 20.33
CA ILE A 245 -14.78 -19.16 20.28
C ILE A 245 -14.26 -19.31 21.72
N GLU A 246 -14.65 -20.42 22.33
CA GLU A 246 -14.32 -20.80 23.70
C GLU A 246 -13.22 -21.87 23.74
N PHE A 247 -12.41 -21.87 24.80
CA PHE A 247 -11.45 -22.93 25.08
C PHE A 247 -11.41 -23.25 26.58
N LEU A 248 -11.00 -24.47 26.94
CA LEU A 248 -10.64 -24.82 28.31
C LEU A 248 -9.20 -24.37 28.60
N ASP A 249 -9.03 -23.54 29.61
CA ASP A 249 -7.72 -23.14 30.11
C ASP A 249 -7.00 -24.29 30.86
N LYS A 250 -5.81 -24.00 31.39
CA LYS A 250 -4.99 -25.01 32.09
C LYS A 250 -5.66 -25.55 33.36
N ASP A 251 -6.60 -24.82 33.92
CA ASP A 251 -7.37 -25.20 35.12
C ASP A 251 -8.70 -25.86 34.74
N GLY A 252 -8.96 -26.09 33.45
CA GLY A 252 -10.20 -26.67 32.95
C GLY A 252 -11.39 -25.69 32.96
N LYS A 253 -11.16 -24.38 33.11
CA LYS A 253 -12.23 -23.38 33.05
C LYS A 253 -12.42 -22.90 31.62
N LYS A 254 -13.68 -22.64 31.25
CA LYS A 254 -14.01 -22.07 29.94
C LYS A 254 -13.61 -20.60 29.88
N GLN A 255 -12.91 -20.22 28.82
CA GLN A 255 -12.47 -18.86 28.51
C GLN A 255 -12.78 -18.52 27.06
N TYR A 256 -12.90 -17.23 26.73
CA TYR A 256 -12.97 -16.75 25.34
C TYR A 256 -11.58 -16.41 24.81
N ALA A 257 -11.32 -16.77 23.56
CA ALA A 257 -10.07 -16.42 22.89
C ALA A 257 -9.93 -14.90 22.69
N TRP A 258 -8.68 -14.42 22.76
CA TRP A 258 -8.30 -13.04 22.41
C TRP A 258 -7.87 -13.00 20.95
N GLN A 259 -8.40 -12.07 20.17
CA GLN A 259 -8.21 -12.07 18.72
C GLN A 259 -7.54 -10.81 18.20
N ASN A 260 -6.82 -10.95 17.09
CA ASN A 260 -6.33 -9.83 16.31
C ASN A 260 -6.62 -10.05 14.82
N THR A 261 -6.73 -8.93 14.10
CA THR A 261 -6.78 -8.89 12.64
C THR A 261 -5.78 -7.88 12.07
N PHE A 262 -5.29 -8.11 10.86
CA PHE A 262 -4.33 -7.21 10.20
C PHE A 262 -4.28 -7.39 8.69
N ALA A 263 -4.06 -6.30 7.96
CA ALA A 263 -4.08 -6.32 6.50
C ALA A 263 -3.07 -5.36 5.83
N ILE A 264 -2.61 -5.75 4.65
CA ILE A 264 -2.03 -4.89 3.61
C ILE A 264 -2.75 -5.18 2.29
N THR A 265 -3.04 -4.14 1.52
CA THR A 265 -3.81 -4.23 0.26
C THR A 265 -3.02 -3.69 -0.92
N THR A 266 -3.52 -3.93 -2.14
CA THR A 266 -2.99 -3.33 -3.38
C THR A 266 -3.08 -1.81 -3.42
N ARG A 267 -3.72 -1.16 -2.44
CA ARG A 267 -3.61 0.28 -2.21
C ARG A 267 -2.17 0.76 -2.12
N MET A 268 -1.27 -0.07 -1.58
CA MET A 268 0.14 0.29 -1.48
C MET A 268 0.82 0.47 -2.84
N LEU A 269 0.31 -0.16 -3.91
CA LEU A 269 0.74 0.15 -5.27
C LEU A 269 0.38 1.59 -5.63
N GLY A 270 -0.86 1.99 -5.36
CA GLY A 270 -1.31 3.36 -5.65
C GLY A 270 -0.52 4.41 -4.86
N VAL A 271 -0.20 4.15 -3.58
CA VAL A 271 0.65 5.03 -2.77
C VAL A 271 2.06 5.13 -3.38
N LEU A 272 2.67 3.99 -3.72
CA LEU A 272 3.98 3.91 -4.36
C LEU A 272 4.03 4.79 -5.62
N PHE A 273 3.06 4.59 -6.52
CA PHE A 273 3.03 5.30 -7.79
C PHE A 273 2.77 6.79 -7.60
N ALA A 274 1.86 7.18 -6.70
CA ALA A 274 1.56 8.59 -6.46
C ALA A 274 2.76 9.34 -5.87
N VAL A 275 3.42 8.75 -4.88
CA VAL A 275 4.53 9.40 -4.16
C VAL A 275 5.73 9.60 -5.07
N HIS A 276 6.16 8.55 -5.79
CA HIS A 276 7.44 8.60 -6.50
C HIS A 276 7.36 9.12 -7.93
N SER A 277 6.22 8.98 -8.62
CA SER A 277 6.13 9.35 -10.04
C SER A 277 6.22 10.86 -10.27
N ASP A 278 6.65 11.24 -11.48
CA ASP A 278 6.81 12.63 -11.92
C ASP A 278 6.09 12.90 -13.25
N SER A 279 6.38 14.04 -13.89
CA SER A 279 5.80 14.44 -15.17
C SER A 279 6.26 13.59 -16.38
N LYS A 280 7.31 12.78 -16.22
CA LYS A 280 7.80 11.84 -17.25
C LYS A 280 7.19 10.45 -17.13
N GLY A 281 6.51 10.15 -16.02
CA GLY A 281 5.85 8.88 -15.74
C GLY A 281 6.30 8.24 -14.44
N LEU A 282 6.35 6.91 -14.40
CA LEU A 282 6.69 6.15 -13.20
C LEU A 282 8.13 6.36 -12.75
N ILE A 283 8.35 6.23 -11.44
CA ILE A 283 9.67 6.02 -10.84
C ILE A 283 9.52 4.86 -9.86
N LEU A 284 10.18 3.74 -10.16
CA LEU A 284 10.10 2.54 -9.33
C LEU A 284 11.33 2.42 -8.42
N PRO A 285 11.15 2.10 -7.13
CA PRO A 285 12.24 1.66 -6.27
C PRO A 285 12.86 0.36 -6.81
N PRO A 286 14.19 0.25 -6.92
CA PRO A 286 14.86 -0.96 -7.39
C PRO A 286 14.43 -2.25 -6.71
N GLU A 287 14.12 -2.23 -5.42
CA GLU A 287 13.72 -3.43 -4.66
C GLU A 287 12.40 -4.06 -5.11
N VAL A 288 11.58 -3.32 -5.88
CA VAL A 288 10.31 -3.82 -6.45
C VAL A 288 10.23 -3.71 -7.97
N ALA A 289 11.21 -3.10 -8.62
CA ALA A 289 11.25 -3.03 -10.07
C ALA A 289 11.56 -4.42 -10.65
N GLY A 290 10.57 -5.03 -11.34
CA GLY A 290 10.74 -6.34 -11.96
C GLY A 290 11.88 -6.38 -12.99
N ASN A 291 12.10 -5.27 -13.68
CA ASN A 291 13.28 -5.02 -14.51
C ASN A 291 13.99 -3.78 -13.99
N GLN A 292 15.23 -3.93 -13.51
CA GLN A 292 15.97 -2.81 -12.92
C GLN A 292 16.75 -2.01 -13.97
N VAL A 293 17.00 -2.64 -15.14
CA VAL A 293 17.83 -2.10 -16.21
C VAL A 293 17.16 -2.27 -17.56
N VAL A 294 17.26 -1.25 -18.40
CA VAL A 294 17.03 -1.36 -19.85
C VAL A 294 18.29 -1.00 -20.61
N ILE A 295 18.64 -1.79 -21.61
CA ILE A 295 19.79 -1.62 -22.50
C ILE A 295 19.25 -1.21 -23.86
N ILE A 296 19.71 -0.07 -24.37
CA ILE A 296 19.24 0.51 -25.63
C ILE A 296 20.43 0.67 -26.57
N PRO A 297 20.60 -0.26 -27.54
CA PRO A 297 21.61 -0.13 -28.57
C PRO A 297 21.28 1.03 -29.51
N ILE A 298 22.26 1.91 -29.73
CA ILE A 298 22.19 2.98 -30.72
C ILE A 298 22.91 2.46 -31.96
N VAL A 299 22.14 1.89 -32.89
CA VAL A 299 22.65 1.22 -34.08
C VAL A 299 22.73 2.17 -35.27
N PHE A 300 23.84 2.07 -36.01
CA PHE A 300 24.01 2.59 -37.36
C PHE A 300 24.36 1.40 -38.27
N GLU A 301 24.14 1.53 -39.58
CA GLU A 301 24.20 0.41 -40.53
C GLU A 301 25.55 -0.31 -40.54
N ASP A 302 26.64 0.45 -40.45
CA ASP A 302 28.04 -0.02 -40.44
C ASP A 302 28.50 -0.70 -39.14
N SER A 303 27.73 -0.54 -38.06
CA SER A 303 28.15 -0.86 -36.68
C SER A 303 27.11 -1.68 -35.92
N LYS A 304 25.96 -1.97 -36.55
CA LYS A 304 24.81 -2.68 -35.99
C LYS A 304 25.20 -3.99 -35.31
N ASP A 305 25.87 -4.89 -36.02
CA ASP A 305 26.21 -6.21 -35.49
C ASP A 305 27.15 -6.14 -34.28
N LYS A 306 28.13 -5.24 -34.33
CA LYS A 306 29.09 -5.05 -33.23
C LYS A 306 28.40 -4.50 -31.98
N VAL A 307 27.51 -3.51 -32.15
CA VAL A 307 26.75 -2.91 -31.04
C VAL A 307 25.76 -3.91 -30.45
N LEU A 308 25.02 -4.66 -31.27
CA LEU A 308 24.07 -5.67 -30.81
C LEU A 308 24.77 -6.82 -30.09
N LYS A 309 25.90 -7.30 -30.62
CA LYS A 309 26.72 -8.32 -29.96
C LYS A 309 27.13 -7.88 -28.55
N MET A 310 27.72 -6.68 -28.43
CA MET A 310 28.13 -6.15 -27.12
C MET A 310 26.92 -5.94 -26.19
N SER A 311 25.77 -5.52 -26.73
CA SER A 311 24.55 -5.32 -25.94
C SER A 311 24.06 -6.64 -25.32
N ARG A 312 24.09 -7.74 -26.08
CA ARG A 312 23.77 -9.09 -25.58
C ARG A 312 24.81 -9.60 -24.56
N GLU A 313 26.09 -9.28 -24.75
CA GLU A 313 27.13 -9.58 -23.75
C GLU A 313 26.87 -8.84 -22.44
N ILE A 314 26.47 -7.56 -22.50
CA ILE A 314 26.10 -6.76 -21.33
C ILE A 314 24.83 -7.30 -20.67
N GLU A 315 23.79 -7.63 -21.44
CA GLU A 315 22.56 -8.24 -20.95
C GLU A 315 22.85 -9.51 -20.14
N ASN A 316 23.66 -10.42 -20.71
CA ASN A 316 24.08 -11.65 -20.04
C ASN A 316 24.88 -11.37 -18.76
N LYS A 317 25.84 -10.42 -18.81
CA LYS A 317 26.61 -10.01 -17.63
C LYS A 317 25.73 -9.46 -16.50
N LEU A 318 24.60 -8.83 -16.85
CA LEU A 318 23.70 -8.16 -15.92
C LEU A 318 22.45 -8.98 -15.58
N LYS A 319 22.38 -10.27 -15.93
CA LYS A 319 21.18 -11.12 -15.78
C LYS A 319 20.52 -11.07 -14.39
N LYS A 320 21.29 -10.89 -13.31
CA LYS A 320 20.77 -10.77 -11.93
C LYS A 320 19.87 -9.56 -11.69
N TYR A 321 19.94 -8.54 -12.56
CA TYR A 321 19.10 -7.33 -12.52
C TYR A 321 17.87 -7.43 -13.43
N ASN A 322 17.65 -8.59 -14.05
CA ASN A 322 16.61 -8.86 -15.03
C ASN A 322 16.55 -7.76 -16.13
N PRO A 323 17.65 -7.53 -16.86
CA PRO A 323 17.72 -6.45 -17.83
C PRO A 323 16.79 -6.69 -19.02
N ILE A 324 16.30 -5.61 -19.62
CA ILE A 324 15.61 -5.64 -20.91
C ILE A 324 16.59 -5.17 -21.98
N LEU A 325 16.86 -5.97 -23.00
CA LEU A 325 17.47 -5.49 -24.23
C LEU A 325 16.40 -5.01 -25.20
N ASP A 326 16.36 -3.70 -25.48
CA ASP A 326 15.42 -3.12 -26.46
C ASP A 326 16.10 -2.94 -27.82
N ASP A 327 16.25 -4.04 -28.54
CA ASP A 327 16.79 -4.09 -29.91
C ASP A 327 15.72 -3.98 -31.01
N ARG A 328 14.45 -3.68 -30.64
CA ARG A 328 13.34 -3.53 -31.58
C ARG A 328 13.67 -2.57 -32.73
N GLU A 329 13.47 -3.03 -33.95
CA GLU A 329 13.61 -2.22 -35.15
C GLU A 329 12.38 -1.30 -35.36
N GLY A 330 12.48 -0.31 -36.24
CA GLY A 330 11.39 0.62 -36.54
C GLY A 330 11.16 1.73 -35.51
N TYR A 331 11.82 1.70 -34.35
CA TYR A 331 11.74 2.74 -33.33
C TYR A 331 13.06 3.50 -33.17
N LYS A 332 13.00 4.83 -33.23
CA LYS A 332 14.15 5.70 -32.94
C LYS A 332 14.56 5.58 -31.46
N PRO A 333 15.85 5.74 -31.10
CA PRO A 333 16.30 5.68 -29.71
C PRO A 333 15.53 6.61 -28.77
N GLY A 334 15.20 7.83 -29.22
CA GLY A 334 14.41 8.78 -28.43
C GLY A 334 13.00 8.28 -28.05
N TYR A 335 12.37 7.46 -28.91
CA TYR A 335 11.10 6.83 -28.59
C TYR A 335 11.28 5.80 -27.46
N LYS A 336 12.28 4.93 -27.60
CA LYS A 336 12.63 3.91 -26.60
C LYS A 336 12.94 4.57 -25.26
N PHE A 337 13.69 5.68 -25.28
CA PHE A 337 14.01 6.45 -24.08
C PHE A 337 12.75 6.91 -23.34
N ALA A 338 11.81 7.52 -24.06
CA ALA A 338 10.55 7.99 -23.48
C ALA A 338 9.67 6.85 -22.97
N GLU A 339 9.60 5.72 -23.68
CA GLU A 339 8.82 4.55 -23.25
C GLU A 339 9.33 3.99 -21.92
N TRP A 340 10.64 3.77 -21.79
CA TRP A 340 11.20 3.19 -20.57
C TRP A 340 11.28 4.18 -19.41
N GLU A 341 11.36 5.48 -19.70
CA GLU A 341 11.15 6.54 -18.70
C GLU A 341 9.70 6.56 -18.19
N MET A 342 8.71 6.41 -19.08
CA MET A 342 7.29 6.30 -18.72
C MET A 342 7.02 5.08 -17.82
N LYS A 343 7.61 3.93 -18.17
CA LYS A 343 7.51 2.66 -17.42
C LYS A 343 8.36 2.63 -16.15
N GLY A 344 9.19 3.66 -15.91
CA GLY A 344 9.89 3.85 -14.65
C GLY A 344 11.04 2.89 -14.38
N ILE A 345 11.66 2.33 -15.43
CA ILE A 345 12.84 1.47 -15.27
C ILE A 345 13.95 2.26 -14.56
N PRO A 346 14.50 1.78 -13.42
CA PRO A 346 15.42 2.55 -12.60
C PRO A 346 16.65 3.07 -13.36
N ILE A 347 17.25 2.23 -14.19
CA ILE A 347 18.48 2.53 -14.92
C ILE A 347 18.35 2.20 -16.41
N LYS A 348 18.76 3.16 -17.24
CA LYS A 348 18.90 2.99 -18.68
C LYS A 348 20.38 2.96 -19.04
N ILE A 349 20.78 2.00 -19.87
CA ILE A 349 22.13 1.86 -20.43
C ILE A 349 22.05 2.12 -21.93
N GLU A 350 22.77 3.11 -22.40
CA GLU A 350 22.89 3.44 -23.83
C GLU A 350 24.26 2.94 -24.32
N ILE A 351 24.30 2.29 -25.48
CA ILE A 351 25.55 1.85 -26.11
C ILE A 351 25.50 2.10 -27.62
N GLY A 352 26.38 2.96 -28.11
CA GLY A 352 26.60 3.20 -29.53
C GLY A 352 28.04 2.92 -29.98
N PRO A 353 28.37 3.19 -31.25
CA PRO A 353 29.69 2.88 -31.82
C PRO A 353 30.83 3.63 -31.12
N LYS A 354 30.59 4.88 -30.71
CA LYS A 354 31.56 5.72 -29.99
C LYS A 354 31.87 5.16 -28.60
N ASP A 355 30.86 4.65 -27.90
CA ASP A 355 31.00 4.06 -26.56
C ASP A 355 31.73 2.72 -26.66
N LEU A 356 31.40 1.92 -27.68
CA LEU A 356 32.07 0.66 -27.98
C LEU A 356 33.58 0.84 -28.23
N ALA A 357 33.97 1.85 -29.02
CA ALA A 357 35.37 2.19 -29.26
C ALA A 357 36.14 2.52 -27.97
N LYS A 358 35.46 3.13 -27.00
CA LYS A 358 36.01 3.50 -25.69
C LYS A 358 35.84 2.41 -24.62
N LYS A 359 35.24 1.27 -24.96
CA LYS A 359 34.86 0.17 -24.04
C LYS A 359 34.04 0.67 -22.84
N GLU A 360 33.09 1.55 -23.12
CA GLU A 360 32.21 2.17 -22.12
C GLU A 360 30.74 2.14 -22.55
N VAL A 361 29.86 2.51 -21.62
CA VAL A 361 28.43 2.73 -21.85
C VAL A 361 27.99 3.99 -21.12
N VAL A 362 26.87 4.58 -21.52
CA VAL A 362 26.24 5.67 -20.79
C VAL A 362 25.14 5.12 -19.91
N LEU A 363 25.26 5.31 -18.60
CA LEU A 363 24.26 4.95 -17.60
C LEU A 363 23.45 6.20 -17.23
N SER A 364 22.12 6.12 -17.32
CA SER A 364 21.19 7.18 -16.93
C SER A 364 20.22 6.70 -15.86
N ARG A 365 20.07 7.48 -14.78
CA ARG A 365 19.13 7.19 -13.69
C ARG A 365 17.74 7.80 -13.93
N ARG A 366 16.69 7.05 -13.62
CA ARG A 366 15.30 7.53 -13.75
C ARG A 366 14.88 8.57 -12.71
N ASP A 367 15.37 8.46 -11.49
CA ASP A 367 14.94 9.29 -10.33
C ASP A 367 15.41 10.75 -10.38
N ASN A 368 16.45 11.04 -11.16
CA ASN A 368 17.04 12.39 -11.26
C ASN A 368 17.61 12.74 -12.64
N GLY A 369 17.63 11.81 -13.61
CA GLY A 369 18.14 12.05 -14.95
C GLY A 369 19.66 12.11 -15.08
N ARG A 370 20.43 11.90 -13.99
CA ARG A 370 21.90 11.95 -14.00
C ARG A 370 22.45 10.91 -14.99
N LYS A 371 23.39 11.33 -15.83
CA LYS A 371 24.11 10.49 -16.79
C LYS A 371 25.59 10.39 -16.42
N ILE A 372 26.16 9.19 -16.55
CA ILE A 372 27.59 8.94 -16.36
C ILE A 372 28.10 7.96 -17.42
N SER A 373 29.33 8.17 -17.91
CA SER A 373 30.03 7.18 -18.72
C SER A 373 30.72 6.16 -17.82
N VAL A 374 30.53 4.87 -18.08
CA VAL A 374 31.01 3.78 -17.25
C VAL A 374 31.76 2.77 -18.10
N LYS A 375 32.99 2.40 -17.71
CA LYS A 375 33.73 1.33 -18.38
C LYS A 375 32.98 0.01 -18.20
N ILE A 376 32.86 -0.77 -19.28
CA ILE A 376 32.11 -2.03 -19.28
C ILE A 376 32.62 -3.01 -18.22
N LYS A 377 33.93 -3.00 -17.94
CA LYS A 377 34.54 -3.82 -16.88
C LYS A 377 33.96 -3.53 -15.49
N ASP A 378 33.68 -2.27 -15.18
CA ASP A 378 33.22 -1.78 -13.87
C ASP A 378 31.70 -1.70 -13.75
N LEU A 379 30.97 -2.02 -14.83
CA LEU A 379 29.53 -1.78 -14.96
C LEU A 379 28.70 -2.43 -13.84
N ASP A 380 28.96 -3.68 -13.48
CA ASP A 380 28.22 -4.40 -12.43
C ASP A 380 28.32 -3.70 -11.07
N LYS A 381 29.54 -3.32 -10.67
CA LYS A 381 29.80 -2.61 -9.42
C LYS A 381 29.12 -1.24 -9.37
N ILE A 382 29.25 -0.46 -10.46
CA ILE A 382 28.66 0.88 -10.54
C ILE A 382 27.14 0.80 -10.60
N LEU A 383 26.58 -0.19 -11.30
CA LEU A 383 25.14 -0.42 -11.37
C LEU A 383 24.57 -0.76 -9.98
N SER A 384 25.17 -1.72 -9.28
CA SER A 384 24.75 -2.08 -7.92
C SER A 384 24.75 -0.87 -6.97
N LYS A 385 25.80 -0.04 -7.04
CA LYS A 385 25.89 1.18 -6.24
C LYS A 385 24.76 2.16 -6.58
N ASN A 386 24.49 2.38 -7.87
CA ASN A 386 23.44 3.31 -8.29
C ASN A 386 22.05 2.82 -7.91
N LEU A 387 21.74 1.53 -8.00
CA LEU A 387 20.45 0.99 -7.56
C LEU A 387 20.23 1.22 -6.04
N ASN A 388 21.24 0.94 -5.22
CA ASN A 388 21.17 1.21 -3.77
C ASN A 388 20.98 2.72 -3.47
N GLU A 389 21.68 3.58 -4.20
CA GLU A 389 21.51 5.03 -4.10
C GLU A 389 20.13 5.51 -4.56
N ILE A 390 19.53 4.90 -5.60
CA ILE A 390 18.16 5.21 -6.03
C ILE A 390 17.19 4.84 -4.92
N GLN A 391 17.25 3.62 -4.38
CA GLN A 391 16.37 3.16 -3.30
C GLN A 391 16.44 4.13 -2.10
N SER A 392 17.65 4.49 -1.70
CA SER A 392 17.89 5.40 -0.56
C SER A 392 17.40 6.82 -0.85
N SER A 393 17.64 7.34 -2.06
CA SER A 393 17.20 8.67 -2.46
C SER A 393 15.68 8.79 -2.53
N LEU A 394 14.98 7.76 -3.03
CA LEU A 394 13.53 7.73 -3.07
C LEU A 394 12.94 7.73 -1.65
N PHE A 395 13.51 6.94 -0.75
CA PHE A 395 13.06 6.92 0.64
C PHE A 395 13.23 8.29 1.32
N GLU A 396 14.40 8.91 1.18
CA GLU A 396 14.64 10.24 1.78
C GLU A 396 13.77 11.35 1.15
N LYS A 397 13.50 11.28 -0.16
CA LYS A 397 12.56 12.21 -0.83
C LYS A 397 11.14 12.03 -0.29
N ALA A 398 10.65 10.79 -0.16
CA ALA A 398 9.33 10.50 0.38
C ALA A 398 9.22 10.87 1.87
N LYS A 399 10.31 10.71 2.63
CA LYS A 399 10.43 11.11 4.03
C LYS A 399 10.34 12.61 4.19
N LYS A 400 11.08 13.35 3.37
CA LYS A 400 10.98 14.81 3.31
C LYS A 400 9.56 15.26 2.94
N LEU A 401 8.95 14.62 1.94
CA LEU A 401 7.55 14.89 1.55
C LEU A 401 6.59 14.69 2.73
N LEU A 402 6.75 13.63 3.52
CA LEU A 402 5.92 13.38 4.69
C LEU A 402 6.12 14.44 5.78
N TYR A 403 7.36 14.61 6.26
CA TYR A 403 7.62 15.41 7.46
C TYR A 403 7.54 16.93 7.23
N ASP A 404 7.90 17.44 6.05
CA ASP A 404 7.81 18.88 5.74
C ASP A 404 6.35 19.38 5.62
N ASN A 405 5.41 18.43 5.48
CA ASN A 405 3.99 18.70 5.38
C ASN A 405 3.23 18.44 6.69
N ILE A 406 3.94 18.26 7.80
CA ILE A 406 3.38 18.25 9.15
C ILE A 406 3.57 19.64 9.75
N VAL A 407 2.48 20.26 10.20
CA VAL A 407 2.54 21.55 10.91
C VAL A 407 1.89 21.45 12.28
N GLU A 408 2.55 21.96 13.30
CA GLU A 408 1.97 22.08 14.63
C GLU A 408 0.87 23.15 14.65
N VAL A 409 -0.29 22.78 15.18
CA VAL A 409 -1.48 23.64 15.22
C VAL A 409 -2.13 23.56 16.59
N LYS A 410 -2.66 24.68 17.08
CA LYS A 410 -3.18 24.80 18.46
C LYS A 410 -4.67 25.13 18.54
N ASP A 411 -5.30 25.42 17.40
CA ASP A 411 -6.71 25.72 17.31
C ASP A 411 -7.27 25.28 15.94
N LEU A 412 -8.60 25.35 15.81
CA LEU A 412 -9.31 24.97 14.60
C LEU A 412 -8.93 25.83 13.38
N LYS A 413 -8.58 27.10 13.58
CA LYS A 413 -8.15 28.00 12.49
C LYS A 413 -6.79 27.55 11.93
N GLY A 414 -5.86 27.16 12.81
CA GLY A 414 -4.58 26.58 12.43
C GLY A 414 -4.74 25.27 11.68
N ILE A 415 -5.64 24.39 12.13
CA ILE A 415 -5.98 23.16 11.41
C ILE A 415 -6.51 23.48 10.00
N GLN A 416 -7.46 24.41 9.88
CA GLN A 416 -8.00 24.81 8.58
C GLN A 416 -6.91 25.37 7.66
N LYS A 417 -6.05 26.26 8.16
CA LYS A 417 -4.92 26.82 7.40
C LYS A 417 -3.95 25.74 6.92
N ALA A 418 -3.67 24.73 7.75
CA ALA A 418 -2.84 23.59 7.35
C ALA A 418 -3.47 22.84 6.17
N ILE A 419 -4.75 22.51 6.28
CA ILE A 419 -5.51 21.78 5.25
C ILE A 419 -5.57 22.55 3.93
N ASP A 420 -5.86 23.85 4.00
CA ASP A 420 -5.92 24.72 2.81
C ASP A 420 -4.55 24.84 2.14
N GLY A 421 -3.48 24.81 2.92
CA GLY A 421 -2.10 24.72 2.44
C GLY A 421 -1.68 23.32 1.96
N LYS A 422 -2.61 22.37 1.79
CA LYS A 422 -2.34 20.96 1.43
C LYS A 422 -1.39 20.27 2.43
N LYS A 423 -1.47 20.59 3.72
CA LYS A 423 -0.65 20.00 4.80
C LYS A 423 -1.52 19.27 5.82
N MET A 424 -0.88 18.49 6.69
CA MET A 424 -1.52 17.91 7.86
C MET A 424 -1.18 18.68 9.14
N GLY A 425 -2.14 18.77 10.04
CA GLY A 425 -1.96 19.34 11.36
C GLY A 425 -1.46 18.29 12.35
N PHE A 426 -0.62 18.71 13.29
CA PHE A 426 -0.32 17.98 14.51
C PHE A 426 -0.84 18.79 15.68
N ALA A 427 -1.88 18.28 16.36
CA ALA A 427 -2.74 19.08 17.24
C ALA A 427 -2.98 18.39 18.58
N PRO A 428 -3.04 19.14 19.70
CA PRO A 428 -3.55 18.62 20.97
C PRO A 428 -5.07 18.45 20.87
N LEU A 429 -5.60 17.25 21.10
CA LEU A 429 -7.03 16.93 21.00
C LEU A 429 -7.50 16.22 22.27
N CYS A 430 -8.81 16.32 22.55
CA CYS A 430 -9.47 15.44 23.51
C CYS A 430 -10.10 14.23 22.81
N SER A 431 -10.42 13.20 23.58
CA SER A 431 -11.03 11.93 23.18
C SER A 431 -12.53 12.00 22.91
N ASN A 432 -13.14 13.19 22.96
CA ASN A 432 -14.57 13.33 22.78
C ASN A 432 -14.94 13.25 21.28
N VAL A 433 -15.68 12.21 20.91
CA VAL A 433 -16.16 11.95 19.54
C VAL A 433 -16.90 13.15 18.93
N LYS A 434 -17.65 13.94 19.72
CA LYS A 434 -18.34 15.15 19.21
C LYS A 434 -17.35 16.21 18.70
N CYS A 435 -16.13 16.25 19.23
CA CYS A 435 -15.08 17.13 18.70
C CYS A 435 -14.63 16.65 17.32
N GLU A 436 -14.45 15.35 17.12
CA GLU A 436 -14.08 14.78 15.81
C GLU A 436 -15.17 14.99 14.76
N ASP A 437 -16.44 14.82 15.13
CA ASP A 437 -17.57 15.12 14.24
C ASP A 437 -17.56 16.62 13.85
N GLY A 438 -17.30 17.51 14.81
CA GLY A 438 -17.17 18.95 14.57
C GLY A 438 -15.97 19.32 13.70
N LEU A 439 -14.83 18.63 13.86
CA LEU A 439 -13.64 18.80 13.01
C LEU A 439 -13.99 18.47 11.56
N LYS A 440 -14.64 17.32 11.33
CA LYS A 440 -15.04 16.87 10.00
C LYS A 440 -16.03 17.83 9.35
N ALA A 441 -17.06 18.24 10.08
CA ALA A 441 -18.08 19.16 9.58
C ALA A 441 -17.50 20.53 9.18
N LYS A 442 -16.54 21.05 9.94
CA LYS A 442 -16.00 22.40 9.73
C LYS A 442 -14.85 22.47 8.73
N THR A 443 -14.06 21.39 8.61
CA THR A 443 -12.79 21.42 7.87
C THR A 443 -12.67 20.36 6.79
N GLY A 444 -13.54 19.34 6.82
CA GLY A 444 -13.42 18.13 6.00
C GLY A 444 -12.25 17.21 6.39
N ALA A 445 -11.47 17.54 7.42
CA ALA A 445 -10.43 16.68 7.98
C ALA A 445 -10.96 15.73 9.04
N LYS A 446 -10.16 14.72 9.34
CA LYS A 446 -10.41 13.77 10.43
C LYS A 446 -9.15 13.57 11.26
N VAL A 447 -9.29 12.92 12.40
CA VAL A 447 -8.14 12.39 13.14
C VAL A 447 -7.57 11.23 12.34
N LEU A 448 -6.30 11.32 11.97
CA LEU A 448 -5.63 10.33 11.15
C LEU A 448 -5.18 9.17 12.02
N ASN A 449 -4.29 9.47 12.97
CA ASN A 449 -3.94 8.60 14.09
C ASN A 449 -3.25 9.41 15.21
N ILE A 450 -3.06 8.75 16.34
CA ILE A 450 -2.45 9.24 17.57
C ILE A 450 -1.11 8.50 17.70
N PRO A 451 0.05 9.20 17.67
CA PRO A 451 1.35 8.57 17.86
C PRO A 451 1.36 7.67 19.10
N GLN A 452 1.84 6.44 18.94
CA GLN A 452 1.92 5.47 20.04
C GLN A 452 2.81 6.00 21.18
N ASN A 453 3.89 6.69 20.81
CA ASN A 453 4.72 7.47 21.73
C ASN A 453 4.44 8.96 21.53
N GLN A 454 3.85 9.60 22.55
CA GLN A 454 3.63 11.04 22.53
C GLN A 454 4.98 11.78 22.56
N PRO A 455 5.19 12.80 21.71
CA PRO A 455 6.48 13.46 21.60
C PRO A 455 6.93 14.09 22.91
N LEU A 456 8.21 13.90 23.24
CA LEU A 456 8.84 14.47 24.42
C LEU A 456 8.69 16.00 24.43
N GLY A 457 8.30 16.56 25.58
CA GLY A 457 8.09 18.00 25.75
C GLY A 457 6.72 18.53 25.28
N LYS A 458 5.89 17.72 24.61
CA LYS A 458 4.51 18.09 24.28
C LYS A 458 3.56 17.74 25.42
N LYS A 459 3.39 18.69 26.35
CA LYS A 459 2.41 18.53 27.44
C LYS A 459 0.98 18.65 26.90
N VAL A 460 0.10 17.87 27.52
CA VAL A 460 -1.35 18.02 27.41
C VAL A 460 -1.72 19.45 27.79
N SER A 461 -2.35 20.16 26.85
CA SER A 461 -2.78 21.55 26.99
C SER A 461 -4.29 21.68 26.70
N LYS A 462 -4.71 22.67 25.92
CA LYS A 462 -6.10 22.82 25.48
C LYS A 462 -6.31 22.10 24.15
N CYS A 463 -7.42 21.38 24.03
CA CYS A 463 -7.89 20.76 22.80
C CYS A 463 -8.09 21.83 21.74
N ALA A 464 -7.48 21.65 20.57
CA ALA A 464 -7.53 22.58 19.45
C ALA A 464 -8.96 22.78 18.89
N ILE A 465 -9.90 21.88 19.21
CA ILE A 465 -11.28 21.94 18.72
C ILE A 465 -12.20 22.63 19.73
N CYS A 466 -12.20 22.18 21.00
CA CYS A 466 -13.17 22.65 22.01
C CYS A 466 -12.58 23.51 23.13
N GLY A 467 -11.26 23.71 23.18
CA GLY A 467 -10.58 24.50 24.21
C GLY A 467 -10.50 23.88 25.61
N LYS A 468 -11.19 22.75 25.86
CA LYS A 468 -11.09 21.97 27.10
C LYS A 468 -9.72 21.28 27.21
N LYS A 469 -9.43 20.62 28.34
CA LYS A 469 -8.21 19.81 28.49
C LYS A 469 -8.10 18.79 27.33
N SER A 470 -6.93 18.73 26.70
CA SER A 470 -6.60 17.68 25.72
C SER A 470 -6.29 16.36 26.43
N ASP A 471 -6.22 15.27 25.68
CA ASP A 471 -5.81 13.95 26.18
C ASP A 471 -4.50 13.50 25.51
N TYR A 472 -4.31 13.89 24.25
CA TYR A 472 -3.17 13.51 23.43
C TYR A 472 -2.90 14.53 22.32
N TRP A 473 -1.74 14.43 21.70
CA TRP A 473 -1.45 15.00 20.40
C TRP A 473 -1.74 13.98 19.30
N ALA A 474 -2.37 14.42 18.22
CA ALA A 474 -2.75 13.58 17.10
C ALA A 474 -2.47 14.27 15.76
N TYR A 475 -2.29 13.46 14.73
CA TYR A 475 -2.26 13.95 13.36
C TYR A 475 -3.69 14.13 12.85
N VAL A 476 -3.96 15.25 12.19
CA VAL A 476 -5.24 15.60 11.58
C VAL A 476 -5.03 16.03 10.14
N GLY A 477 -5.93 15.64 9.25
CA GLY A 477 -5.82 16.02 7.84
C GLY A 477 -6.97 15.53 6.99
N LYS A 478 -7.02 15.99 5.73
CA LYS A 478 -7.93 15.44 4.73
C LYS A 478 -7.44 14.05 4.35
N SER A 479 -8.38 13.10 4.28
CA SER A 479 -8.08 11.72 3.92
C SER A 479 -8.61 11.39 2.53
N TYR A 480 -7.99 10.39 1.89
CA TYR A 480 -8.33 9.94 0.54
C TYR A 480 -9.64 9.14 0.47
#